data_AF-A0A7X6BAZ2-F1
#
_entry.id   AF-A0A7X6BAZ2-F1
#
_cell.length_a   1.000
_cell.length_b   1.000
_cell.length_c   1.000
_cell.angle_alpha   90.00
_cell.angle_beta   90.00
_cell.angle_gamma   90.00
#
_symmetry.space_group_name_H-M   'P 1'
#
loop_
_entity.id
_entity.type
_entity.pdbx_description
1 polymer ?
#
loop_
_entity_poly.entity_id
_entity_poly.type
_entity_poly.pdbx_seq_one_letter_code
_entity_poly.pdbx_strand_id
1 'polypeptide(L)'
;MTVEEDLWIYSDESEDVAGSLRHALRCIDYVKSDPQAWKWFALALHSALQGACVCHLTTSLAPVGAVTKRNAAEWISFVEKRRTNPAAEVPRTELMSLPDLLKAVRKPYSAGDRSNSAGIAISDRELTWIRRFHDEVRNQFVHFEPMGWALEVSGLPEIGKFVARIIGEILEAGYGFRHRDLAWRDALAADVSRLSSLGLLG
;
A
#
# COMPACT_ATOMS: atom_id res chain seq x y z
N MET A 1 37.20 -18.30 14.40
CA MET A 1 36.46 -17.10 13.96
C MET A 1 35.39 -17.62 13.01
N THR A 2 34.20 -17.89 13.52
CA THR A 2 33.06 -18.30 12.69
C THR A 2 32.59 -17.07 11.95
N VAL A 3 32.65 -17.10 10.62
CA VAL A 3 31.98 -16.09 9.80
C VAL A 3 30.50 -16.37 9.99
N GLU A 4 29.80 -15.51 10.75
CA GLU A 4 28.34 -15.54 10.74
C GLU A 4 27.91 -15.27 9.29
N GLU A 5 27.22 -16.22 8.68
CA GLU A 5 26.63 -16.02 7.35
C GLU A 5 25.60 -14.89 7.46
N ASP A 6 25.77 -13.84 6.66
CA ASP A 6 24.83 -12.72 6.63
C ASP A 6 23.44 -13.23 6.24
N LEU A 7 22.45 -13.02 7.12
CA LEU A 7 21.06 -13.35 6.85
C LEU A 7 20.39 -12.20 6.09
N TRP A 8 20.03 -12.44 4.83
CA TRP A 8 19.34 -11.48 3.98
C TRP A 8 17.85 -11.82 3.85
N ILE A 9 16.99 -10.81 3.96
CA ILE A 9 15.58 -10.90 3.61
C ILE A 9 15.34 -10.20 2.28
N TYR A 10 14.59 -10.83 1.39
CA TYR A 10 14.15 -10.22 0.13
C TYR A 10 12.72 -9.71 0.29
N SER A 11 12.46 -8.49 -0.18
CA SER A 11 11.12 -7.89 -0.20
C SER A 11 10.96 -7.08 -1.48
N ASP A 12 9.75 -7.10 -2.00
CA ASP A 12 9.27 -6.21 -3.07
C ASP A 12 7.95 -5.56 -2.65
N GLU A 13 7.32 -4.82 -3.54
CA GLU A 13 6.08 -4.09 -3.25
C GLU A 13 4.92 -5.04 -2.85
N SER A 14 4.83 -6.22 -3.45
CA SER A 14 3.80 -7.19 -3.10
C SER A 14 4.08 -7.81 -1.73
N GLU A 15 5.33 -8.19 -1.44
CA GLU A 15 5.68 -8.75 -0.14
C GLU A 15 5.53 -7.72 0.99
N ASP A 16 5.79 -6.44 0.71
CA ASP A 16 5.52 -5.35 1.65
C ASP A 16 4.02 -5.22 1.97
N VAL A 17 3.13 -5.40 0.98
CA VAL A 17 1.67 -5.40 1.21
C VAL A 17 1.27 -6.52 2.18
N ALA A 18 1.69 -7.75 1.89
CA ALA A 18 1.33 -8.89 2.73
C ALA A 18 2.01 -8.81 4.11
N GLY A 19 3.28 -8.40 4.17
CA GLY A 19 4.01 -8.18 5.41
C GLY A 19 3.37 -7.11 6.29
N SER A 20 2.98 -5.99 5.70
CA SER A 20 2.27 -4.90 6.38
C SER A 20 0.89 -5.34 6.88
N LEU A 21 0.14 -6.11 6.08
CA LEU A 21 -1.16 -6.63 6.51
C LEU A 21 -1.03 -7.61 7.70
N ARG A 22 -0.08 -8.54 7.62
CA ARG A 22 0.27 -9.43 8.75
C ARG A 22 0.72 -8.64 9.98
N HIS A 23 1.48 -7.57 9.80
CA HIS A 23 1.90 -6.73 10.92
C HIS A 23 0.72 -6.01 11.55
N ALA A 24 -0.21 -5.45 10.76
CA ALA A 24 -1.44 -4.85 11.27
C ALA A 24 -2.24 -5.86 12.12
N LEU A 25 -2.41 -7.09 11.63
CA LEU A 25 -3.08 -8.16 12.37
C LEU A 25 -2.36 -8.56 13.66
N ARG A 26 -1.03 -8.49 13.72
CA ARG A 26 -0.31 -8.70 14.98
C ARG A 26 -0.52 -7.54 15.93
N CYS A 27 -0.42 -6.29 15.45
CA CYS A 27 -0.60 -5.11 16.28
C CYS A 27 -1.98 -5.07 16.93
N ILE A 28 -3.03 -5.40 16.17
CA ILE A 28 -4.40 -5.40 16.71
C ILE A 28 -4.61 -6.43 17.81
N ASP A 29 -3.89 -7.56 17.78
CA ASP A 29 -3.94 -8.56 18.87
C ASP A 29 -3.31 -8.01 20.17
N TYR A 30 -2.39 -7.04 20.07
CA TYR A 30 -1.67 -6.47 21.20
C TYR A 30 -2.26 -5.18 21.78
N VAL A 31 -3.22 -4.51 21.12
CA VAL A 31 -3.71 -3.18 21.57
C VAL A 31 -4.29 -3.17 22.97
N LYS A 32 -4.80 -4.32 23.46
CA LYS A 32 -5.32 -4.45 24.83
C LYS A 32 -4.22 -4.46 25.88
N SER A 33 -3.09 -5.08 25.59
CA SER A 33 -1.93 -5.17 26.49
C SER A 33 -0.94 -4.02 26.31
N ASP A 34 -0.90 -3.44 25.12
CA ASP A 34 -0.05 -2.31 24.75
C ASP A 34 -0.84 -1.32 23.87
N PRO A 35 -1.41 -0.25 24.45
CA PRO A 35 -2.11 0.78 23.68
C PRO A 35 -1.26 1.45 22.61
N GLN A 36 0.09 1.44 22.72
CA GLN A 36 0.97 2.00 21.69
C GLN A 36 0.98 1.15 20.42
N ALA A 37 0.49 -0.09 20.47
CA ALA A 37 0.31 -0.92 19.28
C ALA A 37 -0.65 -0.30 18.24
N TRP A 38 -1.55 0.62 18.63
CA TRP A 38 -2.40 1.36 17.70
C TRP A 38 -1.60 2.20 16.69
N LYS A 39 -0.45 2.73 17.10
CA LYS A 39 0.48 3.43 16.20
C LYS A 39 0.91 2.53 15.06
N TRP A 40 1.40 1.36 15.43
CA TRP A 40 1.94 0.40 14.48
C TRP A 40 0.85 -0.21 13.62
N PHE A 41 -0.35 -0.42 14.18
CA PHE A 41 -1.53 -0.80 13.41
C PHE A 41 -1.84 0.23 12.31
N ALA A 42 -1.91 1.52 12.65
CA ALA A 42 -2.18 2.57 11.67
C ALA A 42 -1.09 2.67 10.58
N LEU A 43 0.19 2.62 10.95
CA LEU A 43 1.30 2.67 9.99
C LEU A 43 1.30 1.44 9.07
N ALA A 44 1.04 0.25 9.61
CA ALA A 44 0.96 -0.98 8.85
C ALA A 44 -0.22 -0.98 7.86
N LEU A 45 -1.40 -0.51 8.28
CA LEU A 45 -2.55 -0.33 7.39
C LEU A 45 -2.25 0.65 6.25
N HIS A 46 -1.58 1.77 6.57
CA HIS A 46 -1.19 2.76 5.57
C HIS A 46 -0.22 2.15 4.53
N SER A 47 0.82 1.44 4.99
CA SER A 47 1.80 0.80 4.12
C SER A 47 1.13 -0.25 3.21
N ALA A 48 0.30 -1.13 3.78
CA ALA A 48 -0.42 -2.15 3.03
C ALA A 48 -1.31 -1.55 1.94
N LEU A 49 -2.09 -0.51 2.27
CA LEU A 49 -2.97 0.15 1.31
C LEU A 49 -2.18 0.86 0.20
N GLN A 50 -1.12 1.58 0.56
CA GLN A 50 -0.28 2.30 -0.40
C GLN A 50 0.42 1.31 -1.35
N GLY A 51 1.04 0.26 -0.82
CA GLY A 51 1.68 -0.79 -1.61
C GLY A 51 0.71 -1.49 -2.55
N ALA A 52 -0.52 -1.77 -2.11
CA ALA A 52 -1.54 -2.42 -2.93
C ALA A 52 -1.94 -1.51 -4.12
N CYS A 53 -2.10 -0.21 -3.88
CA CYS A 53 -2.37 0.74 -4.96
C CYS A 53 -1.19 0.82 -5.96
N VAL A 54 0.05 0.82 -5.47
CA VAL A 54 1.25 0.80 -6.32
C VAL A 54 1.27 -0.45 -7.19
N CYS A 55 1.05 -1.62 -6.59
CA CYS A 55 0.98 -2.90 -7.30
C CYS A 55 -0.10 -2.87 -8.40
N HIS A 56 -1.30 -2.41 -8.06
CA HIS A 56 -2.44 -2.33 -8.98
C HIS A 56 -2.18 -1.45 -10.20
N LEU A 57 -1.63 -0.25 -9.97
CA LEU A 57 -1.46 0.78 -11.00
C LEU A 57 -0.24 0.54 -11.89
N THR A 58 0.80 -0.15 -11.38
CA THR A 58 2.09 -0.24 -12.07
C THR A 58 1.99 -1.10 -13.33
N THR A 59 2.18 -0.46 -14.48
CA THR A 59 2.18 -1.10 -15.80
C THR A 59 3.37 -2.05 -15.99
N SER A 60 3.48 -2.69 -17.15
CA SER A 60 4.69 -3.45 -17.52
C SER A 60 5.95 -2.59 -17.62
N LEU A 61 5.81 -1.26 -17.73
CA LEU A 61 6.89 -0.29 -17.75
C LEU A 61 7.07 0.32 -16.35
N ALA A 62 7.50 -0.46 -15.37
CA ALA A 62 7.69 0.05 -14.00
C ALA A 62 8.63 1.27 -13.99
N PRO A 63 8.33 2.34 -13.21
CA PRO A 63 7.22 2.49 -12.25
C PRO A 63 5.96 3.21 -12.82
N VAL A 64 5.78 3.24 -14.14
CA VAL A 64 4.69 3.97 -14.80
C VAL A 64 3.34 3.45 -14.31
N GLY A 65 2.46 4.40 -13.94
CA GLY A 65 1.12 4.16 -13.40
C GLY A 65 0.99 4.55 -11.93
N ALA A 66 2.04 4.33 -11.13
CA ALA A 66 2.07 4.69 -9.70
C ALA A 66 2.79 6.02 -9.40
N VAL A 67 3.47 6.59 -10.39
CA VAL A 67 4.20 7.88 -10.28
C VAL A 67 3.39 9.06 -10.79
N THR A 68 3.84 10.28 -10.48
CA THR A 68 3.22 11.50 -11.01
C THR A 68 3.24 11.54 -12.53
N LYS A 69 2.30 12.28 -13.16
CA LYS A 69 2.21 12.38 -14.63
C LYS A 69 3.51 12.87 -15.26
N ARG A 70 4.18 13.84 -14.63
CA ARG A 70 5.48 14.36 -15.08
C ARG A 70 6.54 13.26 -15.03
N ASN A 71 6.65 12.56 -13.91
CA ASN A 71 7.66 11.52 -13.75
C ASN A 71 7.40 10.30 -14.65
N ALA A 72 6.14 9.96 -14.93
CA ALA A 72 5.80 8.94 -15.91
C ALA A 72 6.37 9.27 -17.31
N ALA A 73 6.28 10.54 -17.73
CA ALA A 73 6.84 10.97 -19.02
C ALA A 73 8.38 10.90 -19.04
N GLU A 74 9.03 11.21 -17.91
CA GLU A 74 10.49 11.06 -17.76
C GLU A 74 10.92 9.60 -17.87
N TRP A 75 10.20 8.67 -17.22
CA TRP A 75 10.46 7.23 -17.32
C TRP A 75 10.27 6.68 -18.74
N ILE A 76 9.21 7.10 -19.44
CA ILE A 76 8.98 6.72 -20.84
C ILE A 76 10.14 7.21 -21.72
N SER A 77 10.51 8.49 -21.60
CA SER A 77 11.63 9.06 -22.36
C SER A 77 12.97 8.39 -22.04
N PHE A 78 13.21 8.04 -20.78
CA PHE A 78 14.40 7.29 -20.38
C PHE A 78 14.47 5.93 -21.07
N VAL A 79 13.38 5.15 -21.07
CA VAL A 79 13.38 3.83 -21.70
C VAL A 79 13.57 3.92 -23.22
N GLU A 80 13.02 4.93 -23.87
CA GLU A 80 13.27 5.20 -25.29
C GLU A 80 14.75 5.53 -25.54
N LYS A 81 15.33 6.44 -24.76
CA LYS A 81 16.75 6.82 -24.87
C LYS A 81 17.69 5.65 -24.59
N ARG A 82 17.35 4.79 -23.64
CA ARG A 82 18.19 3.64 -23.26
C ARG A 82 18.39 2.64 -24.40
N ARG A 83 17.47 2.61 -25.38
CA ARG A 83 17.60 1.75 -26.58
C ARG A 83 18.79 2.13 -27.46
N THR A 84 19.19 3.40 -27.46
CA THR A 84 20.30 3.91 -28.29
C THR A 84 21.47 4.44 -27.46
N ASN A 85 21.25 4.72 -26.17
CA ASN A 85 22.27 5.16 -25.22
C ASN A 85 22.17 4.35 -23.91
N PRO A 86 22.97 3.28 -23.75
CA PRO A 86 22.98 2.49 -22.52
C PRO A 86 23.36 3.28 -21.25
N ALA A 87 24.05 4.42 -21.40
CA ALA A 87 24.47 5.31 -20.32
C ALA A 87 23.46 6.44 -20.05
N ALA A 88 22.22 6.35 -20.56
CA ALA A 88 21.17 7.30 -20.24
C ALA A 88 20.96 7.39 -18.72
N GLU A 89 20.80 8.60 -18.20
CA GLU A 89 20.58 8.83 -16.77
C GLU A 89 19.20 8.33 -16.35
N VAL A 90 19.16 7.57 -15.25
CA VAL A 90 17.92 7.00 -14.71
C VAL A 90 17.16 8.12 -13.99
N PRO A 91 15.87 8.36 -14.34
CA PRO A 91 15.06 9.35 -13.63
C PRO A 91 14.88 8.99 -12.16
N ARG A 92 14.80 10.00 -11.31
CA ARG A 92 14.38 9.81 -9.92
C ARG A 92 12.90 9.41 -9.88
N THR A 93 12.55 8.37 -9.15
CA THR A 93 11.14 7.97 -8.98
C THR A 93 10.40 8.94 -8.06
N GLU A 94 9.26 9.45 -8.53
CA GLU A 94 8.35 10.31 -7.76
C GLU A 94 6.97 9.66 -7.67
N LEU A 95 6.77 8.86 -6.62
CA LEU A 95 5.50 8.19 -6.35
C LEU A 95 4.38 9.21 -6.05
N MET A 96 3.17 8.86 -6.47
CA MET A 96 1.97 9.59 -6.04
C MET A 96 1.75 9.44 -4.53
N SER A 97 1.15 10.47 -3.92
CA SER A 97 0.65 10.38 -2.54
C SER A 97 -0.44 9.31 -2.43
N LEU A 98 -0.66 8.73 -1.24
CA LEU A 98 -1.77 7.79 -1.05
C LEU A 98 -3.13 8.35 -1.51
N PRO A 99 -3.51 9.60 -1.19
CA PRO A 99 -4.72 10.20 -1.73
C PRO A 99 -4.79 10.22 -3.26
N ASP A 100 -3.68 10.46 -3.95
CA ASP A 100 -3.64 10.49 -5.42
C ASP A 100 -3.62 9.09 -6.03
N LEU A 101 -2.97 8.13 -5.38
CA LEU A 101 -3.06 6.70 -5.71
C LEU A 101 -4.51 6.23 -5.64
N LEU A 102 -5.25 6.57 -4.57
CA LEU A 102 -6.66 6.18 -4.42
C LEU A 102 -7.57 6.84 -5.48
N LYS A 103 -7.27 8.10 -5.86
CA LYS A 103 -7.95 8.74 -7.01
C LYS A 103 -7.61 8.06 -8.34
N ALA A 104 -6.44 7.43 -8.47
CA ALA A 104 -6.04 6.72 -9.67
C ALA A 104 -6.69 5.34 -9.75
N VAL A 105 -6.65 4.53 -8.68
CA VAL A 105 -7.23 3.16 -8.68
C VAL A 105 -8.75 3.18 -8.89
N ARG A 106 -9.46 4.23 -8.46
CA ARG A 106 -10.91 4.35 -8.66
C ARG A 106 -11.35 4.56 -10.11
N LYS A 107 -10.42 4.90 -11.01
CA LYS A 107 -10.77 5.17 -12.42
C LYS A 107 -11.05 3.84 -13.15
N PRO A 108 -12.00 3.83 -14.10
CA PRO A 108 -12.11 2.76 -15.08
C PRO A 108 -10.76 2.44 -15.72
N TYR A 109 -10.45 1.15 -15.88
CA TYR A 109 -9.23 0.67 -16.53
C TYR A 109 -7.94 1.14 -15.84
N SER A 110 -7.98 1.27 -14.51
CA SER A 110 -6.85 1.74 -13.69
C SER A 110 -5.74 0.71 -13.48
N ALA A 111 -6.05 -0.58 -13.57
CA ALA A 111 -5.05 -1.64 -13.49
C ALA A 111 -3.99 -1.41 -14.57
N GLY A 112 -2.73 -1.75 -14.28
CA GLY A 112 -1.64 -1.51 -15.23
C GLY A 112 -1.80 -2.23 -16.58
N ASP A 113 -2.58 -3.30 -16.67
CA ASP A 113 -2.99 -3.96 -17.92
C ASP A 113 -4.34 -3.48 -18.49
N ARG A 114 -5.05 -2.61 -17.77
CA ARG A 114 -6.41 -2.14 -18.09
C ARG A 114 -7.47 -3.23 -18.09
N SER A 115 -7.29 -4.30 -17.33
CA SER A 115 -8.28 -5.39 -17.23
C SER A 115 -9.55 -5.01 -16.44
N ASN A 116 -9.45 -4.06 -15.51
CA ASN A 116 -10.56 -3.70 -14.60
C ASN A 116 -11.47 -2.58 -15.17
N SER A 117 -12.57 -2.94 -15.81
CA SER A 117 -13.45 -1.97 -16.49
C SER A 117 -14.09 -0.92 -15.58
N ALA A 118 -14.41 -1.25 -14.32
CA ALA A 118 -15.10 -0.34 -13.41
C ALA A 118 -14.16 0.54 -12.56
N GLY A 119 -12.89 0.16 -12.42
CA GLY A 119 -12.03 0.70 -11.35
C GLY A 119 -12.29 0.01 -10.00
N ILE A 120 -11.59 0.47 -8.96
CA ILE A 120 -11.81 0.05 -7.57
C ILE A 120 -12.90 0.93 -6.93
N ALA A 121 -13.85 0.34 -6.21
CA ALA A 121 -14.99 1.06 -5.66
C ALA A 121 -14.57 1.91 -4.45
N ILE A 122 -14.43 3.22 -4.64
CA ILE A 122 -14.07 4.16 -3.57
C ILE A 122 -14.97 5.38 -3.65
N SER A 123 -15.77 5.60 -2.61
CA SER A 123 -16.64 6.77 -2.49
C SER A 123 -15.84 8.04 -2.17
N ASP A 124 -16.41 9.21 -2.47
CA ASP A 124 -15.80 10.49 -2.09
C ASP A 124 -15.71 10.67 -0.58
N ARG A 125 -16.63 10.06 0.19
CA ARG A 125 -16.57 10.03 1.66
C ARG A 125 -15.35 9.26 2.15
N GLU A 126 -15.10 8.07 1.60
CA GLU A 126 -13.91 7.27 1.94
C GLU A 126 -12.63 7.99 1.55
N LEU A 127 -12.55 8.60 0.37
CA LEU A 127 -11.40 9.40 -0.03
C LEU A 127 -11.13 10.57 0.92
N THR A 128 -12.18 11.26 1.37
CA THR A 128 -12.05 12.37 2.32
C THR A 128 -11.53 11.86 3.65
N TRP A 129 -12.04 10.72 4.10
CA TRP A 129 -11.63 10.12 5.37
C TRP A 129 -10.17 9.63 5.32
N ILE A 130 -9.75 8.98 4.23
CA ILE A 130 -8.37 8.49 4.10
C ILE A 130 -7.37 9.64 3.90
N ARG A 131 -7.78 10.75 3.28
CA ARG A 131 -6.95 11.96 3.27
C ARG A 131 -6.64 12.43 4.69
N ARG A 132 -7.65 12.54 5.55
CA ARG A 132 -7.44 12.89 6.96
C ARG A 132 -6.54 11.87 7.65
N PHE A 133 -6.77 10.57 7.45
CA PHE A 133 -5.89 9.53 8.00
C PHE A 133 -4.44 9.67 7.52
N HIS A 134 -4.20 9.92 6.23
CA HIS A 134 -2.87 10.13 5.68
C HIS A 134 -2.20 11.38 6.26
N ASP A 135 -2.92 12.50 6.30
CA ASP A 135 -2.39 13.81 6.68
C ASP A 135 -2.21 13.93 8.19
N GLU A 136 -3.14 13.42 8.97
CA GLU A 136 -3.19 13.58 10.43
C GLU A 136 -2.54 12.41 11.16
N VAL A 137 -2.73 11.17 10.72
CA VAL A 137 -2.24 10.00 11.46
C VAL A 137 -0.83 9.64 10.99
N ARG A 138 -0.63 9.35 9.70
CA ARG A 138 0.69 8.93 9.20
C ARG A 138 1.76 10.00 9.37
N ASN A 139 1.49 11.26 9.03
CA ASN A 139 2.51 12.30 9.10
C ASN A 139 2.94 12.59 10.54
N GLN A 140 2.00 12.62 11.48
CA GLN A 140 2.32 12.83 12.89
C GLN A 140 3.12 11.66 13.48
N PHE A 141 2.89 10.44 13.02
CA PHE A 141 3.59 9.27 13.52
C PHE A 141 5.03 9.09 13.02
N VAL A 142 5.30 9.57 11.81
CA VAL A 142 6.59 9.43 11.13
C VAL A 142 7.47 10.67 11.32
N HIS A 143 6.88 11.87 11.33
CA HIS A 143 7.59 13.14 11.45
C HIS A 143 7.23 13.84 12.76
N PHE A 144 7.43 13.16 13.90
CA PHE A 144 7.08 13.71 15.21
C PHE A 144 8.10 14.78 15.66
N GLU A 145 7.60 15.96 16.02
CA GLU A 145 8.37 16.97 16.76
C GLU A 145 8.38 16.63 18.26
N PRO A 146 9.30 17.19 19.08
CA PRO A 146 9.32 16.96 20.52
C PRO A 146 8.05 17.49 21.22
N MET A 147 7.02 16.66 21.33
CA MET A 147 5.74 16.97 21.99
C MET A 147 5.02 15.73 22.53
N GLY A 148 4.08 15.92 23.45
CA GLY A 148 3.12 14.90 23.88
C GLY A 148 1.84 14.97 23.06
N TRP A 149 1.27 13.82 22.69
CA TRP A 149 0.10 13.73 21.82
C TRP A 149 -0.86 12.65 22.32
N ALA A 150 -2.15 12.84 22.03
CA ALA A 150 -3.21 11.85 22.28
C ALA A 150 -3.83 11.48 20.93
N LEU A 151 -4.19 10.21 20.76
CA LEU A 151 -4.76 9.68 19.53
C LEU A 151 -6.18 9.19 19.75
N GLU A 152 -7.08 9.64 18.89
CA GLU A 152 -8.40 9.06 18.75
C GLU A 152 -8.26 7.79 17.90
N VAL A 153 -8.55 6.62 18.48
CA VAL A 153 -8.33 5.31 17.84
C VAL A 153 -9.62 4.53 17.57
N SER A 154 -10.77 5.04 18.00
CA SER A 154 -12.03 4.30 17.85
C SER A 154 -12.44 4.10 16.39
N GLY A 155 -11.97 4.96 15.49
CA GLY A 155 -12.16 4.81 14.04
C GLY A 155 -11.19 3.83 13.36
N LEU A 156 -10.08 3.44 13.99
CA LEU A 156 -9.04 2.62 13.33
C LEU A 156 -9.51 1.22 12.91
N PRO A 157 -10.37 0.49 13.66
CA PRO A 157 -10.94 -0.77 13.18
C PRO A 157 -11.70 -0.65 11.86
N GLU A 158 -12.47 0.43 11.71
CA GLU A 158 -13.23 0.69 10.47
C GLU A 158 -12.29 1.04 9.31
N ILE A 159 -11.15 1.70 9.58
CA ILE A 159 -10.09 1.88 8.57
C ILE A 159 -9.50 0.53 8.18
N GLY A 160 -9.29 -0.38 9.13
CA GLY A 160 -8.86 -1.75 8.86
C GLY A 160 -9.80 -2.46 7.88
N LYS A 161 -11.11 -2.40 8.11
CA LYS A 161 -12.12 -2.97 7.21
C LYS A 161 -12.11 -2.33 5.82
N PHE A 162 -11.98 -1.00 5.76
CA PHE A 162 -11.84 -0.29 4.50
C PHE A 162 -10.59 -0.76 3.73
N VAL A 163 -9.43 -0.83 4.39
CA VAL A 163 -8.18 -1.31 3.78
C VAL A 163 -8.34 -2.74 3.29
N ALA A 164 -8.93 -3.62 4.10
CA ALA A 164 -9.21 -5.00 3.72
C ALA A 164 -10.06 -5.08 2.44
N ARG A 165 -11.13 -4.28 2.35
CA ARG A 165 -12.00 -4.22 1.17
C ARG A 165 -11.23 -3.80 -0.08
N ILE A 166 -10.43 -2.73 -0.01
CA ILE A 166 -9.65 -2.25 -1.15
C ILE A 166 -8.61 -3.26 -1.61
N ILE A 167 -7.88 -3.88 -0.67
CA ILE A 167 -6.89 -4.92 -1.00
C ILE A 167 -7.58 -6.14 -1.60
N GLY A 168 -8.75 -6.53 -1.08
CA GLY A 168 -9.59 -7.59 -1.64
C GLY A 168 -10.00 -7.33 -3.08
N GLU A 169 -10.53 -6.14 -3.39
CA GLU A 169 -10.89 -5.76 -4.76
C GLU A 169 -9.68 -5.74 -5.72
N ILE A 170 -8.50 -5.30 -5.24
CA ILE A 170 -7.25 -5.34 -6.03
C ILE A 170 -6.79 -6.79 -6.26
N LEU A 171 -6.94 -7.66 -5.25
CA LEU A 171 -6.62 -9.08 -5.36
C LEU A 171 -7.53 -9.78 -6.38
N GLU A 172 -8.82 -9.48 -6.37
CA GLU A 172 -9.81 -9.98 -7.33
C GLU A 172 -9.55 -9.46 -8.76
N ALA A 173 -9.12 -8.20 -8.91
CA ALA A 173 -8.71 -7.66 -10.21
C ALA A 173 -7.48 -8.40 -10.78
N GLY A 174 -6.68 -9.05 -9.94
CA GLY A 174 -5.64 -10.01 -10.32
C GLY A 174 -4.33 -9.41 -10.83
N TYR A 175 -4.36 -8.26 -11.50
CA TYR A 175 -3.17 -7.68 -12.12
C TYR A 175 -2.12 -7.18 -11.10
N GLY A 176 -2.56 -6.62 -9.97
CA GLY A 176 -1.67 -6.06 -8.96
C GLY A 176 -0.68 -7.08 -8.40
N PHE A 177 -1.13 -8.31 -8.18
CA PHE A 177 -0.32 -9.40 -7.63
C PHE A 177 -0.02 -10.50 -8.67
N ARG A 178 0.02 -10.13 -9.96
CA ARG A 178 0.15 -11.08 -11.09
C ARG A 178 1.39 -11.97 -11.02
N HIS A 179 2.45 -11.51 -10.37
CA HIS A 179 3.72 -12.25 -10.23
C HIS A 179 3.75 -13.18 -9.01
N ARG A 180 2.68 -13.20 -8.21
CA ARG A 180 2.53 -14.08 -7.05
C ARG A 180 1.80 -15.35 -7.42
N ASP A 181 2.23 -16.45 -6.81
CA ASP A 181 1.60 -17.76 -6.95
C ASP A 181 0.27 -17.84 -6.19
N LEU A 182 -0.44 -18.95 -6.36
CA LEU A 182 -1.75 -19.16 -5.73
C LEU A 182 -1.64 -19.22 -4.21
N ALA A 183 -0.62 -19.91 -3.67
CA ALA A 183 -0.45 -20.05 -2.23
C ALA A 183 -0.26 -18.70 -1.52
N TRP A 184 0.51 -17.80 -2.14
CA TRP A 184 0.71 -16.44 -1.65
C TRP A 184 -0.58 -15.63 -1.68
N ARG A 185 -1.37 -15.74 -2.77
CA ARG A 185 -2.65 -15.04 -2.91
C ARG A 185 -3.69 -15.55 -1.91
N ASP A 186 -3.74 -16.86 -1.68
CA ASP A 186 -4.62 -17.47 -0.69
C ASP A 186 -4.27 -17.01 0.73
N ALA A 187 -2.97 -16.91 1.05
CA ALA A 187 -2.52 -16.35 2.33
C ALA A 187 -2.92 -14.88 2.50
N LEU A 188 -2.72 -14.05 1.46
CA LEU A 188 -3.17 -12.65 1.48
C LEU A 188 -4.70 -12.56 1.65
N ALA A 189 -5.47 -13.40 0.94
CA ALA A 189 -6.92 -13.45 1.05
C ALA A 189 -7.39 -13.81 2.47
N ALA A 190 -6.70 -14.75 3.13
CA ALA A 190 -6.97 -15.11 4.51
C ALA A 190 -6.72 -13.94 5.47
N ASP A 191 -5.60 -13.22 5.30
CA ASP A 191 -5.29 -12.03 6.10
C ASP A 191 -6.29 -10.90 5.85
N VAL A 192 -6.71 -10.68 4.60
CA VAL A 192 -7.77 -9.72 4.22
C VAL A 192 -9.09 -10.09 4.89
N SER A 193 -9.48 -11.36 4.84
CA SER A 193 -10.70 -11.85 5.48
C SER A 193 -10.65 -11.61 6.99
N ARG A 194 -9.53 -11.95 7.63
CA ARG A 194 -9.33 -11.71 9.07
C ARG A 194 -9.44 -10.22 9.41
N LEU A 195 -8.81 -9.33 8.64
CA LEU A 195 -8.88 -7.89 8.87
C LEU A 195 -10.31 -7.33 8.66
N SER A 196 -11.05 -7.86 7.68
CA SER A 196 -12.45 -7.46 7.43
C SER A 196 -13.39 -7.86 8.57
N SER A 197 -13.05 -8.92 9.29
CA SER A 197 -13.83 -9.46 10.41
C SER A 197 -13.54 -8.79 11.75
N LEU A 198 -12.70 -7.75 11.79
CA LEU A 198 -12.40 -7.04 13.04
C LEU A 198 -13.68 -6.55 13.72
N GLY A 199 -13.96 -7.08 14.91
CA GLY A 199 -15.01 -6.57 15.78
C GLY A 199 -14.65 -5.17 16.28
N LEU A 200 -15.66 -4.43 16.76
CA LEU A 200 -15.41 -3.28 17.63
C LEU A 200 -14.69 -3.84 18.86
N LEU A 201 -13.40 -3.57 18.97
CA LEU A 201 -12.65 -3.83 20.19
C LEU A 201 -13.16 -2.84 21.23
N GLY A 202 -14.22 -3.24 21.94
CA GLY A 202 -14.70 -2.62 23.16
C GLY A 202 -13.76 -2.90 24.33
#